data_AF-T0TVT0-F1
#
_entry.id   AF-T0TVT0-F1
#
_cell.length_a   1.000
_cell.length_b   1.000
_cell.length_c   1.000
_cell.angle_alpha   90.00
_cell.angle_beta   90.00
_cell.angle_gamma   90.00
#
_symmetry.space_group_name_H-M   'P 1'
#
loop_
_entity.id
_entity.type
_entity.pdbx_description
1 polymer ?
#
loop_
_entity_poly.entity_id
_entity_poly.type
_entity_poly.pdbx_seq_one_letter_code
_entity_poly.pdbx_strand_id
1 'polypeptide(L)' 'MTVAIRKVLPEEVEELKVISEDTFRETFAHDNTESQLQAYFDTALSEEVLLNEITHEESRYFLFSSMLKRQVF' A
#
# COMPACT_ATOMS: atom_id res chain seq x y z
N MET A 1 -7.77 -15.16 15.57
CA MET A 1 -7.01 -14.23 14.70
C MET A 1 -7.26 -12.83 15.21
N THR A 2 -6.21 -12.08 15.55
CA THR A 2 -6.36 -10.66 15.91
C THR A 2 -5.83 -9.83 14.75
N VAL A 3 -6.62 -8.86 14.29
CA VAL A 3 -6.20 -7.91 13.27
C VAL A 3 -5.79 -6.63 13.97
N ALA A 4 -4.62 -6.10 13.62
CA ALA A 4 -4.15 -4.79 14.05
C ALA A 4 -4.30 -3.81 12.89
N ILE A 5 -4.77 -2.60 13.22
CA ILE A 5 -4.88 -1.48 12.29
C ILE A 5 -3.95 -0.39 12.81
N ARG A 6 -3.07 0.12 11.98
CA ARG A 6 -2.10 1.17 12.35
C ARG A 6 -1.92 2.15 11.20
N LYS A 7 -1.61 3.40 11.55
CA LYS A 7 -1.27 4.43 10.55
C LYS A 7 0.05 4.05 9.87
N VAL A 8 0.14 4.25 8.57
CA VAL A 8 1.40 4.11 7.82
C VAL A 8 2.38 5.19 8.24
N LEU A 9 3.64 4.81 8.46
CA LEU A 9 4.74 5.71 8.74
C LEU A 9 5.55 6.01 7.46
N PRO A 10 6.23 7.17 7.35
CA PRO A 10 7.02 7.50 6.16
C PRO A 10 8.06 6.45 5.77
N GLU A 11 8.69 5.80 6.76
CA GLU A 11 9.66 4.72 6.55
C GLU A 11 9.05 3.44 5.96
N GLU A 12 7.72 3.36 5.84
CA GLU A 12 6.97 2.22 5.31
C GLU A 12 6.37 2.51 3.93
N VAL A 13 6.78 3.60 3.26
CA VAL A 13 6.26 3.97 1.94
C VAL A 13 6.45 2.84 0.91
N GLU A 14 7.56 2.12 0.98
CA GLU A 14 7.82 1.00 0.06
C GLU A 14 6.85 -0.16 0.30
N GLU A 15 6.52 -0.48 1.56
CA GLU A 15 5.51 -1.51 1.88
C GLU A 15 4.14 -1.07 1.37
N LEU A 16 3.77 0.20 1.57
CA LEU A 16 2.53 0.76 1.05
C LEU A 16 2.48 0.69 -0.48
N LYS A 17 3.58 1.03 -1.16
CA LYS A 17 3.69 1.01 -2.62
C LYS A 17 3.45 -0.40 -3.16
N VAL A 18 4.16 -1.40 -2.65
CA VAL A 18 4.03 -2.79 -3.08
C VAL A 18 2.59 -3.28 -2.94
N ILE A 19 1.98 -3.08 -1.78
CA ILE A 19 0.59 -3.50 -1.54
C ILE A 19 -0.39 -2.77 -2.47
N SER A 20 -0.17 -1.48 -2.73
CA SER A 20 -1.03 -0.67 -3.59
C SER A 20 -0.92 -1.12 -5.05
N GLU A 21 0.28 -1.36 -5.56
CA GLU A 21 0.50 -1.87 -6.92
C GLU A 21 -0.08 -3.26 -7.10
N ASP A 22 0.15 -4.18 -6.16
CA ASP A 22 -0.35 -5.55 -6.22
C ASP A 22 -1.89 -5.58 -6.23
N THR A 23 -2.53 -4.88 -5.30
CA THR A 23 -4.01 -4.86 -5.21
C THR A 23 -4.67 -4.14 -6.39
N PHE A 24 -4.03 -3.08 -6.92
CA PHE A 24 -4.50 -2.41 -8.13
C PHE A 24 -4.37 -3.33 -9.35
N ARG A 25 -3.24 -4.01 -9.50
CA ARG A 25 -3.00 -4.98 -10.56
C ARG A 25 -4.01 -6.12 -10.51
N GLU A 26 -4.25 -6.73 -9.35
CA GLU A 26 -5.26 -7.78 -9.16
C GLU A 26 -6.65 -7.32 -9.62
N THR A 27 -6.98 -6.06 -9.38
CA THR A 27 -8.29 -5.49 -9.73
C THR A 27 -8.38 -5.15 -11.21
N PHE A 28 -7.35 -4.59 -11.82
CA PHE A 28 -7.45 -3.92 -13.14
C PHE A 28 -6.68 -4.60 -14.28
N ALA A 29 -5.88 -5.63 -14.02
CA ALA A 29 -5.07 -6.30 -15.05
C ALA A 29 -5.88 -7.06 -16.11
N HIS A 30 -7.16 -7.35 -15.86
CA HIS A 30 -8.00 -8.01 -16.85
C HIS A 30 -8.47 -7.07 -17.97
N ASP A 31 -8.51 -5.76 -17.72
CA ASP A 31 -8.98 -4.73 -18.65
C ASP A 31 -7.84 -3.85 -19.21
N ASN A 32 -6.62 -4.00 -18.71
CA ASN A 32 -5.49 -3.10 -19.02
C ASN A 32 -4.22 -3.89 -19.34
N THR A 33 -3.40 -3.35 -20.24
CA THR A 33 -2.07 -3.90 -20.51
C THR A 33 -1.10 -3.56 -19.39
N GLU A 34 -0.01 -4.34 -19.29
CA GLU A 34 1.06 -4.08 -18.33
C GLU A 34 1.61 -2.64 -18.45
N SER A 35 1.76 -2.13 -19.67
CA SER A 35 2.24 -0.77 -19.89
C SER A 35 1.28 0.31 -19.40
N GLN A 36 -0.04 0.07 -19.48
CA GLN A 36 -1.06 0.99 -18.96
C GLN A 36 -1.05 1.01 -17.43
N LEU A 37 -0.93 -0.17 -16.82
CA LEU A 37 -0.76 -0.30 -15.36
C LEU A 37 0.52 0.41 -14.90
N GLN A 38 1.66 0.15 -15.56
CA GLN A 38 2.92 0.77 -15.20
C GLN A 38 2.88 2.29 -15.32
N ALA A 39 2.26 2.84 -16.38
CA ALA A 39 2.08 4.28 -16.52
C ALA A 39 1.25 4.89 -15.37
N TYR A 40 0.28 4.14 -14.84
CA TYR A 40 -0.45 4.54 -13.64
C TYR A 40 0.43 4.46 -12.39
N PHE A 41 1.19 3.38 -12.22
CA PHE A 41 2.10 3.20 -11.07
C PHE A 41 3.19 4.27 -11.01
N ASP A 42 3.78 4.62 -12.15
CA ASP A 42 4.83 5.64 -12.26
C ASP A 42 4.34 7.04 -11.89
N THR A 43 3.02 7.28 -11.98
CA THR A 43 2.42 8.60 -11.71
C THR A 43 1.71 8.63 -10.37
N ALA A 44 0.72 7.77 -10.15
CA ALA A 44 -0.13 7.78 -8.96
C ALA A 44 0.47 7.04 -7.76
N LEU A 45 1.30 6.02 -7.98
CA LEU A 45 1.91 5.20 -6.91
C LEU A 45 3.44 5.36 -6.86
N SER A 46 3.96 6.47 -7.37
CA SER A 46 5.37 6.80 -7.20
C SER A 46 5.67 7.05 -5.72
N GLU A 47 6.91 6.74 -5.30
CA GLU A 47 7.32 6.92 -3.91
C GLU A 47 7.16 8.37 -3.45
N GLU A 48 7.45 9.33 -4.33
CA GLU A 48 7.26 10.77 -4.07
C GLU A 48 5.81 11.12 -3.78
N VAL A 49 4.87 10.63 -4.61
CA VAL A 49 3.43 10.88 -4.44
C VAL A 49 2.94 10.24 -3.15
N LEU A 50 3.28 8.97 -2.91
CA LEU A 50 2.86 8.27 -1.68
C LEU A 50 3.44 8.91 -0.42
N LEU A 51 4.71 9.34 -0.42
CA LEU A 51 5.32 10.08 0.68
C LEU A 51 4.58 11.39 0.97
N ASN A 52 4.26 12.16 -0.08
CA ASN A 52 3.50 13.39 0.06
C ASN A 52 2.11 13.11 0.67
N GLU A 53 1.42 12.07 0.18
CA GLU A 53 0.10 11.70 0.68
C GLU A 53 0.10 11.23 2.13
N ILE A 54 1.05 10.40 2.58
CA ILE A 54 1.07 9.89 3.97
C ILE A 54 1.52 10.93 4.99
N THR A 55 2.28 11.94 4.54
CA THR A 55 2.74 13.06 5.38
C THR A 55 1.81 14.27 5.35
N HIS A 56 0.90 14.36 4.37
CA HIS A 56 -0.08 15.44 4.29
C HIS A 56 -1.00 15.48 5.52
N GLU A 57 -1.21 16.67 6.08
CA GLU A 57 -1.94 16.84 7.35
C GLU A 57 -3.41 16.42 7.28
N GLU A 58 -4.04 16.58 6.12
CA GLU A 58 -5.43 16.18 5.84
C GLU A 58 -5.60 14.75 5.30
N SER A 59 -4.51 13.98 5.18
CA SER A 59 -4.55 12.61 4.64
C SER A 59 -4.15 11.58 5.70
N ARG A 60 -4.68 10.36 5.59
CA ARG A 60 -4.38 9.23 6.49
C ARG A 60 -4.44 7.90 5.74
N TYR A 61 -3.35 7.15 5.81
CA TYR A 61 -3.24 5.79 5.32
C TYR A 61 -3.12 4.81 6.49
N PHE A 62 -3.71 3.63 6.36
CA PHE A 62 -3.69 2.58 7.40
C PHE A 62 -3.39 1.22 6.81
N LEU A 63 -2.54 0.45 7.49
CA LEU A 63 -2.29 -0.96 7.18
C LEU A 63 -3.04 -1.87 8.16
N PHE A 64 -3.52 -2.99 7.61
CA PHE A 64 -4.21 -4.04 8.34
C PHE A 64 -3.30 -5.27 8.34
N SER A 65 -2.87 -5.70 9.53
CA SER A 65 -1.98 -6.86 9.66
C SER A 65 -2.58 -7.89 10.59
N SER A 66 -2.42 -9.17 10.24
CA SER A 66 -2.80 -10.26 11.13
C SER A 66 -1.68 -10.51 12.14
N MET A 67 -2.02 -10.49 13.43
CA MET A 67 -1.09 -10.84 14.50
C MET A 67 -1.28 -12.32 14.84
N LEU A 68 -0.29 -13.15 14.51
CA LEU A 68 -0.21 -14.51 15.05
C LEU A 68 0.22 -14.42 16.51
N LYS A 69 -0.66 -14.83 17.44
CA LYS A 69 -0.25 -15.08 18.82
C LYS A 69 0.77 -16.22 18.80
N ARG A 70 2.04 -15.93 19.00
CA ARG A 70 3.02 -16.97 19.35
C ARG A 70 2.53 -17.63 20.64
N GLN A 71 2.10 -18.89 20.56
CA GLN A 71 1.97 -19.71 21.76
C GLN A 71 3.38 -19.91 22.30
N VAL A 72 3.64 -19.38 23.49
CA VAL A 72 4.79 -19.76 24.29
C VAL A 72 4.39 -21.08 24.95
N PHE A 73 5.09 -22.16 24.62
CA PHE A 73 4.95 -23.45 25.29
C PHE A 73 5.58 -23.39 26.68
#